data_AF-A0A7S7TZK1-F1
#
_entry.id   AF-A0A7S7TZK1-F1
#
_cell.length_a   1.000
_cell.length_b   1.000
_cell.length_c   1.000
_cell.angle_alpha   90.00
_cell.angle_beta   90.00
_cell.angle_gamma   90.00
#
_symmetry.space_group_name_H-M   'P 1'
#
loop_
_entity.id
_entity.type
_entity.pdbx_description
1 polymer ?
#
loop_
_entity_poly.entity_id
_entity_poly.type
_entity_poly.pdbx_seq_one_letter_code
_entity_poly.pdbx_strand_id
1 'polypeptide(L)'
;MDLRELLSIPYLLEAEAVETEPGQWRVRLAYPELPGCTAEAAVVEDALRELERRRIELIVGLVEQGKQPPIPRQPLTASDPLWTAQDLGLSDRVAALLGGGAGHPQLKEATHALARRQ
;
A
#
# COMPACT_ATOMS: atom_id res chain seq x y z
N MET A 1 5.05 -12.77 -0.96
CA MET A 1 3.98 -11.98 -1.55
C MET A 1 4.59 -10.98 -2.49
N ASP A 2 4.05 -10.86 -3.69
CA ASP A 2 4.42 -9.79 -4.61
C ASP A 2 3.70 -8.48 -4.26
N LEU A 3 4.05 -7.38 -4.93
CA LEU A 3 3.43 -6.08 -4.68
C LEU A 3 1.92 -6.07 -4.99
N ARG A 4 1.47 -6.84 -6.00
CA ARG A 4 0.04 -6.90 -6.36
C ARG A 4 -0.77 -7.54 -5.23
N GLU A 5 -0.26 -8.62 -4.65
CA GLU A 5 -0.87 -9.28 -3.50
C GLU A 5 -0.89 -8.35 -2.28
N LEU A 6 0.21 -7.63 -2.02
CA LEU A 6 0.30 -6.70 -0.89
C LEU A 6 -0.69 -5.54 -1.00
N LEU A 7 -0.85 -4.94 -2.20
CA LEU A 7 -1.82 -3.87 -2.42
C LEU A 7 -3.28 -4.35 -2.37
N SER A 8 -3.50 -5.66 -2.49
CA SER A 8 -4.82 -6.31 -2.42
C SER A 8 -5.21 -6.73 -1.00
N ILE A 9 -4.37 -6.48 0.01
CA ILE A 9 -4.70 -6.72 1.42
C ILE A 9 -5.81 -5.75 1.85
N PRO A 10 -6.95 -6.24 2.37
CA PRO A 10 -8.01 -5.37 2.86
C PRO A 10 -7.71 -4.90 4.30
N TYR A 11 -7.61 -3.58 4.46
CA TYR A 11 -7.45 -2.91 5.74
C TYR A 11 -8.79 -2.39 6.28
N LEU A 12 -8.92 -2.28 7.60
CA LEU A 12 -10.11 -1.71 8.24
C LEU A 12 -10.19 -0.21 7.94
N LEU A 13 -11.26 0.24 7.27
CA LEU A 13 -11.53 1.67 7.10
C LEU A 13 -12.30 2.21 8.31
N GLU A 14 -11.71 3.14 9.03
CA GLU A 14 -12.40 3.93 10.05
C GLU A 14 -12.80 5.28 9.46
N ALA A 15 -14.00 5.74 9.80
CA ALA A 15 -14.56 7.01 9.35
C ALA A 15 -15.19 7.74 10.53
N GLU A 16 -14.78 8.98 10.74
CA GLU A 16 -15.30 9.83 11.81
C GLU A 16 -15.55 11.26 11.32
N ALA A 17 -16.60 11.89 11.86
CA ALA A 17 -16.81 13.33 11.70
C ALA A 17 -16.05 14.06 12.80
N VAL A 18 -15.19 14.99 12.42
CA VAL A 18 -14.31 15.71 13.34
C VAL A 18 -14.51 17.20 13.18
N GLU A 19 -14.67 17.89 14.31
CA GLU A 19 -14.71 19.35 14.35
C GLU A 19 -13.26 19.86 14.42
N THR A 20 -12.76 20.47 13.35
CA THR A 20 -11.36 20.94 13.26
C THR A 20 -11.20 22.36 13.79
N GLU A 21 -12.23 23.18 13.61
CA GLU A 21 -12.38 24.53 14.16
C GLU A 21 -13.86 24.70 14.56
N PRO A 22 -14.22 25.65 15.44
CA PRO A 22 -15.61 25.85 15.84
C PRO A 22 -16.55 26.00 14.64
N GLY A 23 -17.50 25.07 14.49
CA GLY A 23 -18.44 25.01 13.37
C GLY A 23 -17.88 24.44 12.06
N GLN A 24 -16.59 24.09 11.98
CA GLN A 24 -15.99 23.45 10.82
C GLN A 24 -15.84 21.95 11.04
N TRP A 25 -16.58 21.18 10.23
CA TRP A 25 -16.59 19.74 10.29
C TRP A 25 -15.93 19.14 9.05
N ARG A 26 -15.09 18.12 9.28
CA ARG A 26 -14.44 17.34 8.23
C ARG A 26 -14.70 15.86 8.48
N VAL A 27 -14.57 15.07 7.43
CA VAL A 27 -14.54 13.62 7.53
C VAL A 27 -13.09 13.21 7.64
N ARG A 28 -12.71 12.57 8.75
CA ARG A 28 -11.42 11.89 8.90
C ARG A 28 -11.61 10.42 8.57
N LEU A 29 -10.77 9.92 7.68
CA LEU A 29 -10.66 8.51 7.36
C LEU A 29 -9.29 7.98 7.78
N ALA A 30 -9.23 6.73 8.21
CA ALA A 30 -8.00 6.09 8.65
C ALA A 30 -7.95 4.59 8.29
N TYR A 31 -6.74 4.10 8.05
CA TYR A 31 -6.40 2.69 8.14
C TYR A 31 -5.56 2.48 9.41
N PRO A 32 -6.15 2.13 10.57
CA PRO A 32 -5.43 2.02 11.84
C PRO A 32 -4.36 0.92 11.83
N GLU A 33 -4.52 -0.07 10.95
CA GLU A 33 -3.55 -1.14 10.71
C GLU A 33 -2.29 -0.63 9.96
N LEU A 34 -2.31 0.59 9.43
CA LEU A 34 -1.20 1.25 8.73
C LEU A 34 -0.82 2.55 9.47
N PRO A 35 0.22 2.54 10.33
CA PRO A 35 0.57 3.70 11.14
C PRO A 35 0.76 4.98 10.31
N GLY A 36 0.04 6.04 10.68
CA GLY A 36 0.08 7.33 9.98
C GLY A 36 -0.74 7.39 8.68
N CYS A 37 -1.45 6.33 8.30
CA CYS A 37 -2.32 6.33 7.13
C CYS A 37 -3.70 6.90 7.49
N THR A 38 -3.78 8.23 7.47
CA THR A 38 -5.00 9.00 7.73
C THR A 38 -5.17 10.10 6.70
N ALA A 39 -6.41 10.51 6.43
CA ALA A 39 -6.76 11.61 5.55
C ALA A 39 -8.00 12.36 6.06
N GLU A 40 -8.09 13.65 5.77
CA GLU A 40 -9.23 14.48 6.14
C GLU A 40 -9.66 15.39 4.99
N ALA A 41 -10.97 15.46 4.74
CA ALA A 41 -11.54 16.39 3.77
C ALA A 41 -12.95 16.81 4.17
N ALA A 42 -13.48 17.84 3.50
CA ALA A 42 -14.88 18.25 3.66
C ALA A 42 -15.84 17.20 3.07
N VAL A 43 -15.39 16.43 2.08
CA VAL A 43 -16.17 15.42 1.36
C VAL A 43 -15.52 14.05 1.54
N VAL A 44 -16.35 13.03 1.76
CA VAL A 44 -15.88 11.64 1.98
C VAL A 44 -15.03 11.15 0.82
N GLU A 45 -15.43 11.44 -0.42
CA GLU A 45 -14.72 11.00 -1.63
C GLU A 45 -13.30 11.57 -1.68
N ASP A 46 -13.13 12.86 -1.40
CA ASP A 46 -11.81 13.51 -1.36
C ASP A 46 -10.91 12.89 -0.27
N ALA A 47 -11.48 12.62 0.91
CA ALA A 47 -10.77 11.96 1.99
C ALA A 47 -10.35 10.54 1.60
N LEU A 48 -11.22 9.80 0.90
CA LEU A 48 -10.95 8.43 0.48
C LEU A 48 -9.87 8.37 -0.61
N ARG A 49 -9.93 9.24 -1.61
CA ARG A 49 -8.90 9.35 -2.67
C ARG A 49 -7.53 9.62 -2.05
N GLU A 50 -7.46 10.56 -1.12
CA GLU A 50 -6.21 10.89 -0.42
C GLU A 50 -5.73 9.75 0.49
N LEU A 51 -6.63 9.08 1.21
CA LEU A 51 -6.29 7.93 2.05
C LEU A 51 -5.70 6.79 1.21
N GLU A 52 -6.33 6.48 0.07
CA GLU A 52 -5.88 5.41 -0.83
C GLU A 52 -4.52 5.73 -1.46
N ARG A 53 -4.29 7.00 -1.83
CA ARG A 53 -2.98 7.45 -2.29
C ARG A 53 -1.91 7.21 -1.23
N ARG A 54 -2.18 7.62 0.03
CA ARG A 54 -1.26 7.39 1.17
C ARG A 54 -1.03 5.91 1.44
N ARG A 55 -2.07 5.07 1.36
CA ARG A 55 -1.97 3.62 1.54
C ARG A 55 -0.99 3.02 0.53
N ILE A 56 -1.16 3.33 -0.76
CA ILE A 56 -0.29 2.82 -1.82
C ILE A 56 1.14 3.31 -1.62
N GLU A 57 1.34 4.61 -1.37
CA GLU A 57 2.66 5.19 -1.15
C GLU A 57 3.41 4.56 0.03
N LEU A 58 2.70 4.31 1.13
CA LEU A 58 3.26 3.67 2.32
C LEU A 58 3.66 2.22 2.03
N ILE A 59 2.77 1.42 1.44
CA ILE A 59 3.05 0.01 1.12
C ILE A 59 4.22 -0.09 0.14
N VAL A 60 4.20 0.73 -0.92
CA VAL A 60 5.28 0.81 -1.91
C VAL A 60 6.60 1.20 -1.24
N GLY A 61 6.58 2.24 -0.39
CA GLY A 61 7.77 2.67 0.35
C GLY A 61 8.34 1.62 1.29
N LEU A 62 7.50 0.80 1.92
CA LEU A 62 7.95 -0.34 2.73
C LEU A 62 8.62 -1.41 1.86
N VAL A 63 8.01 -1.76 0.72
CA VAL A 63 8.55 -2.76 -0.22
C VAL A 63 9.88 -2.30 -0.80
N GLU A 64 10.03 -1.03 -1.18
CA GLU A 64 11.30 -0.44 -1.64
C GLU A 64 12.41 -0.56 -0.57
N GLN A 65 12.04 -0.55 0.72
CA GLN A 65 12.96 -0.75 1.84
C GLN A 65 13.18 -2.23 2.20
N GLY A 66 12.60 -3.18 1.45
CA GLY A 66 12.64 -4.61 1.75
C GLY A 66 11.83 -5.01 2.99
N LYS A 67 10.88 -4.18 3.43
CA LYS A 67 9.98 -4.44 4.56
C LYS A 67 8.61 -4.88 4.07
N GLN A 68 7.92 -5.67 4.90
CA GLN A 68 6.54 -6.05 4.64
C GLN A 68 5.56 -5.12 5.37
N PRO A 69 4.46 -4.68 4.71
CA PRO A 69 3.37 -4.03 5.40
C PRO A 69 2.64 -5.02 6.31
N PRO A 70 1.83 -4.53 7.27
CA PRO A 70 0.92 -5.36 8.05
C PRO A 70 -0.04 -6.16 7.15
N ILE A 71 -0.28 -7.43 7.50
CA ILE A 71 -1.10 -8.39 6.73
C ILE A 71 -2.22 -8.93 7.66
N PRO A 72 -3.21 -8.09 8.03
CA PRO A 72 -4.28 -8.48 8.96
C PRO A 72 -5.26 -9.49 8.36
N ARG A 73 -5.36 -9.52 7.02
CA ARG A 73 -6.32 -10.32 6.25
C ARG A 73 -5.66 -10.84 4.98
N GLN A 74 -6.24 -11.90 4.41
CA GLN A 74 -5.80 -12.43 3.13
C GLN A 74 -6.09 -11.42 2.00
N PRO A 75 -5.22 -11.35 0.97
CA PRO A 75 -5.48 -10.52 -0.22
C PRO A 75 -6.80 -10.88 -0.90
N LEU A 76 -7.51 -9.85 -1.37
CA LEU A 76 -8.73 -10.03 -2.15
C LEU A 76 -8.39 -10.39 -3.60
N THR A 77 -8.80 -11.56 -4.05
CA THR A 77 -8.59 -12.02 -5.44
C THR A 77 -9.31 -11.17 -6.48
N ALA A 78 -10.43 -10.55 -6.09
CA ALA A 78 -11.22 -9.67 -6.95
C ALA A 78 -10.72 -8.21 -6.97
N SER A 79 -9.66 -7.88 -6.23
CA SER A 79 -9.10 -6.52 -6.21
C SER A 79 -8.32 -6.21 -7.49
N ASP A 80 -8.45 -4.99 -8.01
CA ASP A 80 -7.58 -4.46 -9.06
C ASP A 80 -6.76 -3.26 -8.55
N PRO A 81 -5.66 -3.51 -7.81
CA PRO A 81 -4.83 -2.45 -7.25
C PRO A 81 -4.10 -1.63 -8.32
N LEU A 82 -3.95 -2.15 -9.54
CA LEU A 82 -3.35 -1.42 -10.65
C LEU A 82 -4.27 -0.33 -11.16
N TRP A 83 -5.55 -0.63 -11.32
CA TRP A 83 -6.55 0.36 -11.69
C TRP A 83 -6.61 1.49 -10.66
N THR A 84 -6.64 1.17 -9.36
CA THR A 84 -6.64 2.18 -8.29
C THR A 84 -5.38 3.05 -8.33
N ALA A 85 -4.20 2.46 -8.50
CA ALA A 85 -2.95 3.22 -8.63
C ALA A 85 -2.99 4.16 -9.85
N GLN A 86 -3.62 3.73 -10.95
CA GLN A 86 -3.76 4.54 -12.15
C GLN A 86 -4.72 5.70 -11.99
N ASP A 87 -5.88 5.50 -11.38
CA ASP A 87 -6.84 6.57 -11.09
C ASP A 87 -6.25 7.65 -10.17
N LEU A 88 -5.32 7.25 -9.30
CA LEU A 88 -4.63 8.14 -8.36
C LEU A 88 -3.32 8.74 -8.91
N GLY A 89 -2.94 8.44 -10.14
CA GLY A 89 -1.72 8.97 -10.77
C GLY A 89 -0.40 8.37 -10.22
N LEU A 90 -0.45 7.18 -9.61
CA LEU A 90 0.70 6.47 -9.04
C LEU A 90 1.25 5.34 -9.94
N SER A 91 0.73 5.21 -11.17
CA SER A 91 1.03 4.10 -12.10
C SER A 91 2.51 3.84 -12.29
N ASP A 92 3.31 4.87 -12.59
CA ASP A 92 4.70 4.69 -13.01
C ASP A 92 5.55 4.06 -11.89
N ARG A 93 5.34 4.53 -10.66
CA ARG A 93 6.05 4.02 -9.48
C ARG A 93 5.66 2.58 -9.16
N VAL A 94 4.37 2.26 -9.26
CA VAL A 94 3.86 0.90 -9.02
C VAL A 94 4.30 -0.05 -10.13
N ALA A 95 4.21 0.38 -11.39
CA ALA A 95 4.62 -0.39 -12.56
C ALA A 95 6.11 -0.73 -12.55
N ALA A 96 6.97 0.19 -12.12
CA ALA A 96 8.41 -0.06 -11.99
C ALA A 96 8.72 -1.24 -11.04
N LEU A 97 8.00 -1.34 -9.92
CA LEU A 97 8.20 -2.42 -8.95
C LEU A 97 7.59 -3.75 -9.40
N LEU A 98 6.51 -3.72 -10.16
CA LEU A 98 5.91 -4.92 -10.75
C LEU A 98 6.75 -5.46 -11.92
N GLY A 99 7.26 -4.56 -12.78
CA GLY A 99 8.16 -4.92 -13.89
C GLY A 99 9.55 -5.35 -13.43
N GLY A 100 9.98 -4.89 -12.24
CA GLY A 100 11.24 -5.29 -11.59
C GLY A 100 11.23 -6.68 -10.95
N GLY A 101 10.11 -7.41 -10.98
CA GLY A 101 9.98 -8.76 -10.40
C GLY A 101 10.87 -9.84 -11.05
N ALA A 102 11.48 -9.56 -12.20
CA ALA A 102 12.53 -10.39 -12.78
C ALA A 102 13.92 -10.00 -12.24
N GLY A 103 14.16 -10.28 -10.95
CA GLY A 103 15.52 -10.32 -10.39
C GLY A 103 15.84 -9.23 -9.36
N HIS A 104 15.41 -9.46 -8.12
CA HIS A 104 16.11 -8.91 -6.96
C HIS A 104 17.35 -9.80 -6.68
N PRO A 105 18.60 -9.32 -6.84
CA PRO A 105 19.79 -10.19 -6.79
C PRO A 105 20.16 -10.75 -5.41
N GLN A 106 19.49 -10.34 -4.33
CA GLN A 106 19.97 -10.60 -2.95
C GLN A 106 19.43 -11.87 -2.27
N LEU A 107 18.67 -12.72 -2.97
CA LEU A 107 18.28 -14.05 -2.46
C LEU A 107 18.91 -15.25 -3.20
N LYS A 108 19.79 -15.04 -4.20
CA LYS A 108 20.42 -16.15 -4.96
C LYS A 108 21.79 -16.59 -4.44
N GLU A 109 22.41 -15.90 -3.49
CA GLU A 109 23.76 -16.26 -3.04
C GLU A 109 23.82 -17.44 -2.04
N ALA A 110 22.70 -17.87 -1.46
CA ALA A 110 22.73 -19.00 -0.52
C ALA A 110 22.66 -20.39 -1.19
N THR A 111 22.33 -20.48 -2.49
CA THR A 111 22.09 -21.80 -3.13
C THR A 111 23.22 -22.29 -4.04
N HIS A 112 24.17 -21.43 -4.43
CA HIS A 112 25.26 -21.83 -5.34
C HIS A 112 26.61 -22.10 -4.66
N ALA A 113 26.76 -21.84 -3.35
CA ALA A 113 27.99 -22.10 -2.62
C ALA A 113 28.17 -23.56 -2.14
N LEU A 114 27.13 -24.40 -2.23
CA LEU A 114 27.18 -25.81 -1.78
C LEU A 114 27.31 -26.84 -2.92
N ALA A 115 27.27 -26.42 -4.19
CA ALA A 115 27.34 -27.32 -5.34
C ALA A 115 28.70 -27.36 -6.07
N ARG A 116 29.76 -26.73 -5.53
CA ARG A 116 31.13 -26.78 -6.09
C ARG A 116 32.16 -27.37 -5.14
N ARG A 117 31.73 -28.24 -4.23
CA ARG A 117 32.61 -29.09 -3.42
C ARG A 117 32.07 -30.52 -3.38
N GLN A 118 31.99 -31.16 -4.55
CA GLN A 118 32.10 -32.60 -4.72
C GLN A 118 32.83 -32.86 -6.03
#